data_AF-A0AAD2QFM9-F1
#
_entry.id   AF-A0AAD2QFM9-F1
#
_cell.length_a   1.000
_cell.length_b   1.000
_cell.length_c   1.000
_cell.angle_alpha   90.00
_cell.angle_beta   90.00
_cell.angle_gamma   90.00
#
_symmetry.space_group_name_H-M   'P 1'
#
loop_
_entity.id
_entity.type
_entity.pdbx_description
1 polymer ?
#
loop_
_entity_poly.entity_id
_entity_poly.type
_entity_poly.pdbx_seq_one_letter_code
_entity_poly.pdbx_strand_id
1 'polypeptide(L)'
;MGQYKKLWYLLFAVLAVCFTILGYMGSEVYKKAPPYPEQVVSASGKVLMTKDDILAGQSAWQSTGGMEVGSILGHGAYQAPDWTADWLHRELVA
;
A
#
# COMPACT_ATOMS: atom_id res chain seq x y z
N MET A 1 -37.55 20.18 0.29
CA MET A 1 -36.99 20.23 -1.09
C MET A 1 -37.81 21.21 -1.94
N GLY A 2 -37.41 22.48 -2.05
CA GLY A 2 -38.16 23.54 -2.76
C GLY A 2 -37.49 23.94 -4.09
N GLN A 3 -37.19 25.23 -4.26
CA GLN A 3 -36.56 25.80 -5.47
C GLN A 3 -35.23 25.12 -5.91
N TYR A 4 -34.52 24.49 -4.97
CA TYR A 4 -33.23 23.85 -5.22
C TYR A 4 -33.29 22.34 -5.52
N LYS A 5 -34.47 21.77 -5.81
CA LYS A 5 -34.63 20.33 -6.10
C LYS A 5 -33.62 19.82 -7.13
N LYS A 6 -33.38 20.58 -8.21
CA LYS A 6 -32.41 20.21 -9.26
C LYS A 6 -30.97 20.13 -8.72
N LEU A 7 -30.56 21.07 -7.88
CA LEU A 7 -29.22 21.07 -7.27
C LEU A 7 -29.04 19.92 -6.28
N TRP A 8 -30.08 19.61 -5.49
CA TRP A 8 -30.07 18.46 -4.60
C TRP A 8 -29.97 17.13 -5.35
N TYR A 9 -30.72 16.96 -6.45
CA TYR A 9 -30.59 15.76 -7.27
C TYR A 9 -29.22 15.67 -7.94
N LEU A 10 -28.65 16.78 -8.41
CA LEU A 10 -27.30 16.81 -8.95
C LEU A 10 -26.27 16.39 -7.87
N LEU A 11 -26.38 16.92 -6.66
CA LEU A 11 -25.51 16.54 -5.54
C LEU A 11 -25.61 15.04 -5.23
N PHE A 12 -26.83 14.50 -5.09
CA PHE A 12 -27.02 13.08 -4.82
C PHE A 12 -26.49 12.20 -5.96
N ALA A 13 -26.65 12.63 -7.22
CA ALA A 13 -26.08 11.91 -8.36
C ALA A 13 -24.55 11.90 -8.31
N VAL A 14 -23.92 13.05 -8.05
CA VAL A 14 -22.45 13.15 -7.93
C VAL A 14 -21.95 12.26 -6.79
N LEU A 15 -22.56 12.34 -5.62
CA LEU A 15 -22.18 11.51 -4.47
C LEU A 15 -22.33 10.02 -4.80
N ALA A 16 -23.48 9.61 -5.33
CA ALA A 16 -23.72 8.21 -5.67
C ALA A 16 -22.68 7.68 -6.68
N VAL A 17 -22.36 8.45 -7.72
CA VAL A 17 -21.37 8.05 -8.74
C VAL A 17 -19.96 8.00 -8.14
N CYS A 18 -19.53 9.05 -7.45
CA CYS A 18 -18.19 9.13 -6.87
C CYS A 18 -17.94 8.02 -5.83
N PHE A 19 -18.90 7.77 -4.93
CA PHE A 19 -18.79 6.69 -3.94
C PHE A 19 -18.83 5.31 -4.59
N THR A 20 -19.60 5.14 -5.67
CA THR A 20 -19.61 3.87 -6.42
C THR A 20 -18.25 3.59 -7.05
N ILE A 21 -17.65 4.60 -7.71
CA ILE A 21 -16.32 4.48 -8.32
C ILE A 21 -15.27 4.18 -7.24
N LEU A 22 -15.28 4.94 -6.14
CA LEU A 22 -14.35 4.75 -5.03
C LEU A 22 -14.48 3.36 -4.41
N GLY A 23 -15.71 2.91 -4.15
CA GLY A 23 -15.98 1.59 -3.59
C GLY A 23 -15.55 0.45 -4.52
N TYR A 24 -15.84 0.57 -5.81
CA TYR A 24 -15.41 -0.42 -6.80
C TYR A 24 -13.88 -0.50 -6.90
N MET A 25 -13.20 0.65 -7.01
CA MET A 25 -11.74 0.70 -7.03
C MET A 25 -11.12 0.17 -5.74
N GLY A 26 -11.70 0.51 -4.57
CA GLY A 26 -11.27 -0.05 -3.29
C GLY A 26 -11.40 -1.57 -3.25
N SER A 27 -12.48 -2.13 -3.78
CA SER A 27 -12.65 -3.59 -3.87
C SER A 27 -11.58 -4.27 -4.74
N GLU A 28 -11.15 -3.59 -5.82
CA GLU A 28 -10.10 -4.09 -6.68
C GLU A 28 -8.73 -4.02 -6.01
N VAL A 29 -8.45 -2.97 -5.22
CA VAL A 29 -7.23 -2.89 -4.39
C VAL A 29 -7.15 -4.07 -3.42
N TYR A 30 -8.24 -4.44 -2.74
CA TYR A 30 -8.24 -5.59 -1.82
C TYR A 30 -7.94 -6.93 -2.53
N LYS A 31 -8.44 -7.12 -3.74
CA LYS A 31 -8.25 -8.38 -4.50
C LYS A 31 -6.89 -8.47 -5.19
N LYS A 32 -6.34 -7.32 -5.59
CA LYS A 32 -5.16 -7.23 -6.46
C LYS A 32 -3.93 -6.68 -5.74
N ALA A 33 -4.00 -6.45 -4.43
CA ALA A 33 -2.83 -6.11 -3.64
C ALA A 33 -1.76 -7.20 -3.77
N PRO A 34 -0.46 -6.85 -3.77
CA PRO A 34 0.61 -7.83 -3.78
C PRO A 34 0.47 -8.76 -2.55
N PRO A 35 0.32 -10.08 -2.73
CA PRO A 35 0.15 -10.99 -1.61
C PRO A 35 1.48 -11.19 -0.87
N TYR A 36 1.40 -11.34 0.46
CA TYR A 36 2.53 -11.82 1.24
C TYR A 36 2.75 -13.31 0.95
N PRO A 37 3.89 -13.73 0.41
CA PRO A 37 4.16 -15.14 0.18
C PRO A 37 4.27 -15.89 1.50
N GLU A 38 3.70 -17.10 1.59
CA GLU A 38 3.76 -17.91 2.81
C GLU A 38 5.22 -18.28 3.16
N GLN A 39 6.04 -18.58 2.14
CA GLN A 39 7.48 -18.81 2.27
C GLN A 39 8.22 -18.30 1.04
N VAL A 40 9.41 -17.75 1.26
CA VAL A 40 10.41 -17.47 0.22
C VAL A 40 11.51 -18.50 0.38
N VAL A 41 11.74 -19.29 -0.66
CA VAL A 41 12.70 -20.40 -0.68
C VAL A 41 13.75 -20.16 -1.76
N SER A 42 15.01 -20.47 -1.45
CA SER A 42 16.08 -20.50 -2.44
C SER A 42 15.89 -21.67 -3.40
N ALA A 43 16.59 -21.64 -4.54
CA ALA A 43 16.61 -22.75 -5.49
C ALA A 43 17.13 -24.07 -4.89
N SER A 44 17.91 -24.01 -3.80
CA SER A 44 18.40 -25.17 -3.07
C SER A 44 17.42 -25.71 -2.02
N GLY A 45 16.21 -25.13 -1.92
CA GLY A 45 15.19 -25.51 -0.95
C GLY A 45 15.39 -24.93 0.45
N LYS A 46 16.32 -23.97 0.64
CA LYS A 46 16.50 -23.30 1.92
C LYS A 46 15.43 -22.22 2.08
N VAL A 47 14.63 -22.29 3.15
CA VAL A 47 13.70 -21.21 3.51
C VAL A 47 14.50 -19.98 3.93
N LEU A 48 14.23 -18.84 3.28
CA LEU A 48 14.89 -17.56 3.54
C LEU A 48 14.07 -16.68 4.48
N MET A 49 12.75 -16.63 4.28
CA MET A 49 11.81 -15.90 5.13
C MET A 49 10.40 -16.47 4.95
N THR A 50 9.57 -16.29 5.97
CA THR A 50 8.14 -16.61 5.98
C THR A 50 7.29 -15.35 5.97
N LYS A 51 5.99 -15.51 5.73
CA LYS A 51 5.02 -14.42 5.88
C LYS A 51 5.08 -13.74 7.25
N ASP A 52 5.24 -14.52 8.32
CA ASP A 52 5.29 -14.00 9.68
C ASP A 52 6.57 -13.16 9.90
N ASP A 53 7.69 -13.55 9.31
CA ASP A 53 8.93 -12.76 9.35
C ASP A 53 8.75 -11.40 8.65
N ILE A 54 8.04 -11.36 7.51
CA ILE A 54 7.75 -10.12 6.78
C ILE A 54 6.83 -9.20 7.61
N LEU A 55 5.77 -9.75 8.21
CA LEU A 55 4.83 -8.98 9.05
C LEU A 55 5.49 -8.50 10.36
N ALA A 56 6.38 -9.30 10.93
CA ALA A 56 7.21 -8.89 12.07
C ALA A 56 8.16 -7.75 11.66
N GLY A 57 8.78 -7.84 10.47
CA GLY A 57 9.60 -6.77 9.89
C GLY A 57 8.81 -5.48 9.67
N GLN A 58 7.57 -5.55 9.18
CA GLN A 58 6.68 -4.39 9.07
C GLN A 58 6.39 -3.75 10.44
N SER A 59 6.14 -4.57 11.46
CA SER A 59 5.90 -4.09 12.83
C SER A 59 7.16 -3.45 13.43
N ALA A 60 8.34 -4.02 13.16
CA ALA A 60 9.62 -3.45 13.56
C ALA A 60 9.93 -2.13 12.83
N TRP A 61 9.60 -2.03 11.53
CA TRP A 61 9.71 -0.76 10.80
C TRP A 61 8.84 0.33 11.42
N GLN A 62 7.59 0.02 11.79
CA GLN A 62 6.71 0.96 12.49
C GLN A 62 7.31 1.44 13.82
N SER A 63 7.97 0.56 14.58
CA SER A 63 8.58 0.94 15.87
C SER A 63 9.81 1.85 15.72
N THR A 64 10.47 1.84 14.56
CA THR A 64 11.61 2.73 14.27
C THR A 64 11.19 4.17 13.94
N GLY A 65 9.90 4.45 13.82
CA GLY A 65 9.34 5.72 13.35
C GLY A 65 8.66 5.62 11.97
N GLY A 66 8.76 4.47 11.31
CA GLY A 66 8.04 4.19 10.08
C GLY A 66 8.36 5.17 8.95
N MET A 67 7.31 5.85 8.47
CA MET A 67 7.40 6.85 7.40
C MET A 67 8.05 8.17 7.84
N GLU A 68 8.30 8.39 9.14
CA GLU A 68 8.93 9.62 9.63
C GLU A 68 10.45 9.63 9.43
N VAL A 69 11.06 8.46 9.24
CA VAL A 69 12.51 8.32 9.07
C VAL A 69 12.92 8.50 7.60
N GLY A 70 12.23 7.81 6.71
CA GLY A 70 12.42 7.82 5.26
C GLY A 70 11.16 7.35 4.55
N SER A 71 11.25 6.95 3.28
CA SER A 71 10.09 6.48 2.53
C SER A 71 10.12 4.99 2.21
N ILE A 72 8.94 4.38 2.09
CA ILE A 72 8.71 3.05 1.53
C ILE A 72 7.65 3.20 0.45
N LEU A 73 7.87 2.58 -0.71
CA LEU A 73 6.97 2.70 -1.87
C LEU A 73 6.63 4.16 -2.21
N GLY A 74 7.60 5.07 -2.08
CA GLY A 74 7.45 6.49 -2.39
C GLY A 74 6.69 7.33 -1.35
N HIS A 75 6.26 6.73 -0.23
CA HIS A 75 5.52 7.42 0.83
C HIS A 75 6.37 7.50 2.11
N GLY A 76 6.63 8.72 2.59
CA GLY A 76 7.33 9.00 3.84
C GLY A 76 8.16 10.28 3.79
N ALA A 77 9.11 10.39 4.72
CA ALA A 77 10.02 11.52 4.85
C ALA A 77 11.12 11.51 3.77
N TYR A 78 11.75 12.66 3.55
CA TYR A 78 12.65 12.88 2.40
C TYR A 78 14.12 13.09 2.78
N GLN A 79 14.48 12.95 4.07
CA GLN A 79 15.86 13.12 4.51
C GLN A 79 16.69 11.83 4.37
N ALA A 80 16.11 10.69 4.77
CA ALA A 80 16.66 9.36 4.49
C ALA A 80 16.17 8.88 3.10
N PRO A 81 16.77 7.84 2.50
CA PRO A 81 16.36 7.36 1.18
C PRO A 81 14.97 6.71 1.20
N ASP A 82 14.47 6.40 0.01
CA ASP A 82 13.40 5.41 -0.15
C ASP A 82 13.99 4.00 -0.01
N TRP A 83 13.58 3.27 1.02
CA TRP A 83 14.14 1.96 1.33
C TRP A 83 13.78 0.90 0.29
N THR A 84 12.62 1.02 -0.38
CA THR A 84 12.26 0.10 -1.46
C THR A 84 13.16 0.30 -2.68
N ALA A 85 13.43 1.56 -3.04
CA ALA A 85 14.31 1.87 -4.16
C ALA A 85 15.78 1.57 -3.88
N ASP A 86 16.29 1.96 -2.70
CA ASP A 86 17.69 1.74 -2.31
C ASP A 86 18.01 0.25 -2.15
N TRP A 87 17.12 -0.53 -1.51
CA TRP A 87 17.28 -1.98 -1.40
C TRP A 87 17.30 -2.64 -2.78
N LEU A 88 16.31 -2.33 -3.64
CA LEU A 88 16.21 -2.92 -4.99
C LEU A 88 17.46 -2.60 -5.82
N HIS A 89 17.95 -1.36 -5.77
CA HIS A 89 19.17 -1.01 -6.51
C HIS A 89 20.37 -1.80 -6.01
N ARG A 90 20.60 -1.84 -4.69
CA ARG A 90 21.72 -2.58 -4.08
C ARG A 90 21.66 -4.07 -4.40
N GLU A 91 20.47 -4.68 -4.33
CA GLU A 91 20.29 -6.09 -4.65
C GLU A 91 20.61 -6.40 -6.12
N LEU A 92 20.28 -5.50 -7.05
CA LEU A 92 20.55 -5.67 -8.47
C LEU A 92 22.02 -5.48 -8.86
N VAL A 93 22.78 -4.68 -8.09
CA VAL A 93 24.20 -4.40 -8.38
C VAL A 93 25.19 -5.17 -7.52
N ALA A 94 24.69 -5.95 -6.55
CA ALA A 94 25.50 -6.79 -5.66
C ALA A 94 26.08 -8.04 -6.34
#